data_AF-A0A3D4YQM8-F1
#
_entry.id   AF-A0A3D4YQM8-F1
#
_cell.length_a   1.000
_cell.length_b   1.000
_cell.length_c   1.000
_cell.angle_alpha   90.00
_cell.angle_beta   90.00
_cell.angle_gamma   90.00
#
_symmetry.space_group_name_H-M   'P 1'
#
loop_
_entity.id
_entity.type
_entity.pdbx_description
1 polymer ?
#
loop_
_entity_poly.entity_id
_entity_poly.type
_entity_poly.pdbx_seq_one_letter_code
_entity_poly.pdbx_strand_id
1 'polypeptide(L)'
;WSHATTIEGPIEGMEYPMMTFTPNSAVREDQQWVIAHEFGHEWFPMIVGSNERLYPWMDEGFNTFIDLGNAAKYFQGTPYGDSIEVHPLHLYSDHAKPGDEQPLITNPTQVRDLFWVGYQKPALMMQMLRYEVLGKDRFDAAFREYINAWAFKHPTPADFFRMMRDESGMDLDWFWRGWIYSTARLDQSVDSVATRADGGSNVYLGNRGTMVMPAEVSLTFVDGTHTIVKLPVEMWNLGSQFVYRVPEKKKVTRAEADPRRALPDIDRANNAWPRGSSGN
;
A
#
# COMPACT_ATOMS: atom_id res chain seq x y z
N TRP A 1 18.24 -20.09 -13.52
CA TRP A 1 19.69 -20.34 -13.53
C TRP A 1 20.01 -21.64 -12.82
N SER A 2 21.01 -22.41 -13.26
CA SER A 2 21.41 -23.66 -12.56
C SER A 2 22.29 -23.41 -11.34
N HIS A 3 22.77 -22.18 -11.15
CA HIS A 3 23.62 -21.75 -10.06
C HIS A 3 23.48 -20.24 -9.86
N ALA A 4 23.61 -19.78 -8.61
CA ALA A 4 23.78 -18.38 -8.22
C ALA A 4 24.64 -18.37 -6.95
N THR A 5 25.48 -17.33 -6.78
CA THR A 5 26.38 -17.22 -5.64
C THR A 5 26.01 -15.99 -4.82
N THR A 6 25.98 -16.13 -3.50
CA THR A 6 25.93 -15.02 -2.55
C THR A 6 27.18 -15.06 -1.69
N ILE A 7 27.88 -13.94 -1.56
CA ILE A 7 29.11 -13.82 -0.79
C ILE A 7 29.01 -12.72 0.27
N GLU A 8 29.73 -12.91 1.37
CA GLU A 8 29.89 -11.87 2.38
C GLU A 8 30.65 -10.68 1.77
N GLY A 9 30.09 -9.48 1.89
CA GLY A 9 30.61 -8.25 1.30
C GLY A 9 30.71 -7.11 2.31
N PRO A 10 31.53 -6.08 2.03
CA PRO A 10 31.73 -4.94 2.93
C PRO A 10 30.65 -3.86 2.85
N ILE A 11 29.59 -4.07 2.06
CA ILE A 11 28.50 -3.11 1.81
C ILE A 11 27.17 -3.68 2.28
N GLU A 12 26.17 -2.81 2.45
CA GLU A 12 24.85 -3.15 3.02
C GLU A 12 24.04 -4.14 2.15
N GLY A 13 24.41 -4.28 0.86
CA GLY A 13 23.78 -5.14 -0.15
C GLY A 13 24.27 -4.74 -1.54
N MET A 14 24.37 -5.69 -2.49
CA MET A 14 24.53 -5.40 -3.93
C MET A 14 24.23 -6.62 -4.79
N GLU A 15 23.51 -6.38 -5.88
CA GLU A 15 22.72 -7.36 -6.60
C GLU A 15 23.29 -7.78 -7.96
N TYR A 16 24.61 -7.71 -8.16
CA TYR A 16 25.19 -8.02 -9.47
C TYR A 16 24.70 -9.38 -10.02
N PRO A 17 24.40 -9.47 -11.34
CA PRO A 17 23.88 -10.68 -11.93
C PRO A 17 24.74 -11.89 -11.58
N MET A 18 24.12 -12.95 -11.03
CA MET A 18 24.76 -14.22 -10.65
C MET A 18 25.70 -14.17 -9.45
N MET A 19 25.96 -12.99 -8.87
CA MET A 19 26.85 -12.81 -7.72
C MET A 19 26.37 -11.66 -6.83
N THR A 20 25.66 -12.00 -5.77
CA THR A 20 25.17 -11.01 -4.81
C THR A 20 26.12 -10.85 -3.62
N PHE A 21 26.23 -9.63 -3.10
CA PHE A 21 27.02 -9.30 -1.91
C PHE A 21 26.07 -8.99 -0.77
N THR A 22 26.29 -9.63 0.38
CA THR A 22 25.48 -9.39 1.59
C THR A 22 26.38 -9.15 2.79
N PRO A 23 26.01 -8.29 3.74
CA PRO A 23 26.76 -8.13 4.98
C PRO A 23 26.62 -9.36 5.87
N ASN A 24 27.49 -9.45 6.87
CA ASN A 24 27.38 -10.39 7.98
C ASN A 24 26.58 -9.74 9.12
N SER A 25 25.26 -9.88 9.02
CA SER A 25 24.31 -9.28 9.96
C SER A 25 24.29 -10.04 11.29
N ALA A 26 24.18 -9.30 12.39
CA ALA A 26 24.20 -9.88 13.74
C ALA A 26 22.90 -10.65 14.09
N VAL A 27 21.80 -10.32 13.42
CA VAL A 27 20.46 -10.84 13.68
C VAL A 27 19.98 -11.65 12.46
N ARG A 28 19.32 -12.77 12.71
CA ARG A 28 18.90 -13.72 11.68
C ARG A 28 17.89 -13.10 10.71
N GLU A 29 16.96 -12.30 11.24
CA GLU A 29 15.93 -11.58 10.51
C GLU A 29 16.56 -10.64 9.48
N ASP A 30 17.50 -9.80 9.93
CA ASP A 30 18.25 -8.87 9.06
C ASP A 30 19.08 -9.62 8.02
N GLN A 31 19.76 -10.71 8.41
CA GLN A 31 20.54 -11.52 7.48
C GLN A 31 19.65 -12.14 6.39
N GLN A 32 18.49 -12.68 6.78
CA GLN A 32 17.55 -13.30 5.84
C GLN A 32 16.95 -12.25 4.91
N TRP A 33 16.59 -11.07 5.45
CA TRP A 33 16.06 -9.95 4.67
C TRP A 33 17.04 -9.54 3.58
N VAL A 34 18.28 -9.22 3.93
CA VAL A 34 19.26 -8.76 2.94
C VAL A 34 19.58 -9.85 1.92
N ILE A 35 19.75 -11.11 2.34
CA ILE A 35 19.95 -12.21 1.38
C ILE A 35 18.77 -12.33 0.40
N ALA A 36 17.54 -12.23 0.90
CA ALA A 36 16.36 -12.31 0.05
C ALA A 36 16.25 -11.10 -0.89
N HIS A 37 16.50 -9.89 -0.39
CA HIS A 37 16.49 -8.64 -1.16
C HIS A 37 17.50 -8.73 -2.31
N GLU A 38 18.78 -8.97 -2.01
CA GLU A 38 19.81 -9.02 -3.05
C GLU A 38 19.55 -10.13 -4.08
N PHE A 39 19.07 -11.29 -3.64
CA PHE A 39 18.73 -12.37 -4.55
C PHE A 39 17.43 -12.12 -5.33
N GLY A 40 16.48 -11.38 -4.75
CA GLY A 40 15.21 -11.00 -5.35
C GLY A 40 15.41 -10.11 -6.58
N HIS A 41 16.51 -9.36 -6.60
CA HIS A 41 16.86 -8.53 -7.75
C HIS A 41 17.16 -9.33 -9.02
N GLU A 42 17.41 -10.64 -8.92
CA GLU A 42 17.44 -11.54 -10.08
C GLU A 42 16.12 -11.50 -10.89
N TRP A 43 15.01 -11.04 -10.31
CA TRP A 43 13.80 -10.71 -11.06
C TRP A 43 13.75 -9.24 -11.47
N PHE A 44 13.94 -8.32 -10.54
CA PHE A 44 13.90 -6.88 -10.77
C PHE A 44 15.21 -6.24 -10.34
N PRO A 45 16.09 -5.73 -11.23
CA PRO A 45 15.83 -5.48 -12.64
C PRO A 45 16.33 -6.59 -13.57
N MET A 46 16.90 -7.70 -13.10
CA MET A 46 17.67 -8.59 -13.99
C MET A 46 16.81 -9.34 -15.03
N ILE A 47 15.60 -9.78 -14.68
CA ILE A 47 14.64 -10.34 -15.66
C ILE A 47 13.76 -9.24 -16.23
N VAL A 48 13.28 -8.30 -15.42
CA VAL A 48 12.46 -7.17 -15.87
C VAL A 48 13.26 -5.89 -15.72
N GLY A 49 13.92 -5.46 -16.80
CA GLY A 49 14.94 -4.40 -16.82
C GLY A 49 14.42 -2.98 -16.67
N SER A 50 13.86 -2.63 -15.52
CA SER A 50 13.55 -1.24 -15.17
C SER A 50 14.81 -0.37 -15.22
N ASN A 51 14.65 0.92 -15.56
CA ASN A 51 15.76 1.88 -15.53
C ASN A 51 15.88 2.48 -14.14
N GLU A 52 16.66 1.85 -13.27
CA GLU A 52 16.90 2.27 -11.88
C GLU A 52 17.41 3.72 -11.77
N ARG A 53 18.22 4.20 -12.73
CA ARG A 53 18.72 5.60 -12.75
C ARG A 53 17.62 6.64 -12.94
N LEU A 54 16.42 6.22 -13.38
CA LEU A 54 15.26 7.07 -13.56
C LEU A 54 14.11 6.70 -12.59
N TYR A 55 13.91 5.41 -12.34
CA TYR A 55 12.73 4.86 -11.66
C TYR A 55 13.12 3.78 -10.63
N PRO A 56 13.93 4.11 -9.60
CA PRO A 56 14.40 3.13 -8.62
C PRO A 56 13.25 2.51 -7.84
N TRP A 57 12.11 3.21 -7.70
CA TRP A 57 10.90 2.66 -7.06
C TRP A 57 10.33 1.42 -7.77
N MET A 58 10.58 1.24 -9.07
CA MET A 58 10.15 0.03 -9.80
C MET A 58 11.08 -1.15 -9.53
N ASP A 59 12.32 -0.87 -9.18
CA ASP A 59 13.31 -1.88 -8.84
C ASP A 59 13.13 -2.25 -7.37
N GLU A 60 13.61 -1.37 -6.51
CA GLU A 60 13.66 -1.52 -5.07
C GLU A 60 12.29 -1.73 -4.46
N GLY A 61 11.29 -1.04 -4.98
CA GLY A 61 9.92 -1.13 -4.48
C GLY A 61 9.21 -2.44 -4.82
N PHE A 62 9.42 -2.96 -6.04
CA PHE A 62 8.86 -4.25 -6.42
C PHE A 62 9.57 -5.39 -5.69
N ASN A 63 10.89 -5.27 -5.53
CA ASN A 63 11.69 -6.22 -4.78
C ASN A 63 11.28 -6.25 -3.30
N THR A 64 11.28 -5.08 -2.63
CA THR A 64 10.83 -4.91 -1.24
C THR A 64 9.42 -5.49 -1.03
N PHE A 65 8.48 -5.24 -1.95
CA PHE A 65 7.13 -5.80 -1.88
C PHE A 65 7.13 -7.33 -1.85
N ILE A 66 8.00 -7.97 -2.63
CA ILE A 66 8.15 -9.44 -2.66
C ILE A 66 8.84 -9.92 -1.38
N ASP A 67 9.84 -9.19 -0.89
CA ASP A 67 10.56 -9.52 0.34
C ASP A 67 9.67 -9.55 1.57
N LEU A 68 8.73 -8.60 1.69
CA LEU A 68 7.73 -8.59 2.77
C LEU A 68 6.96 -9.93 2.82
N GLY A 69 6.48 -10.40 1.66
CA GLY A 69 5.78 -11.67 1.57
C GLY A 69 6.69 -12.89 1.78
N ASN A 70 7.95 -12.80 1.34
CA ASN A 70 8.97 -13.82 1.56
C ASN A 70 9.28 -13.99 3.06
N ALA A 71 9.61 -12.88 3.73
CA ALA A 71 9.94 -12.83 5.15
C ALA A 71 8.77 -13.28 6.01
N ALA A 72 7.55 -12.80 5.72
CA ALA A 72 6.34 -13.22 6.44
C ALA A 72 6.12 -14.74 6.37
N LYS A 73 6.36 -15.34 5.20
CA LYS A 73 6.25 -16.78 5.01
C LYS A 73 7.41 -17.55 5.68
N TYR A 74 8.65 -17.06 5.56
CA TYR A 74 9.82 -17.73 6.10
C TYR A 74 9.81 -17.75 7.65
N PHE A 75 9.36 -16.65 8.26
CA PHE A 75 9.28 -16.48 9.71
C PHE A 75 7.87 -16.68 10.27
N GLN A 76 7.00 -17.38 9.56
CA GLN A 76 5.61 -17.60 9.94
C GLN A 76 5.48 -18.14 11.37
N GLY A 77 4.62 -17.52 12.19
CA GLY A 77 4.41 -17.89 13.59
C GLY A 77 5.43 -17.32 14.57
N THR A 78 6.29 -16.40 14.11
CA THR A 78 7.12 -15.56 14.97
C THR A 78 6.56 -14.12 14.98
N PRO A 79 6.83 -13.30 16.02
CA PRO A 79 6.41 -11.91 16.04
C PRO A 79 6.88 -11.09 14.83
N TYR A 80 8.06 -11.40 14.29
CA TYR A 80 8.58 -10.76 13.09
C TYR A 80 7.76 -11.13 11.86
N GLY A 81 7.59 -12.43 11.58
CA GLY A 81 6.82 -12.89 10.41
C GLY A 81 5.36 -12.44 10.43
N ASP A 82 4.76 -12.36 11.61
CA ASP A 82 3.35 -11.95 11.78
C ASP A 82 3.15 -10.43 11.67
N SER A 83 4.22 -9.62 11.65
CA SER A 83 4.15 -8.16 11.61
C SER A 83 4.92 -7.50 10.45
N ILE A 84 5.80 -8.21 9.75
CA ILE A 84 6.65 -7.62 8.73
C ILE A 84 5.84 -7.00 7.57
N GLU A 85 4.75 -7.62 7.13
CA GLU A 85 3.92 -7.06 6.05
C GLU A 85 3.25 -5.73 6.43
N VAL A 86 3.00 -5.45 7.71
CA VAL A 86 2.42 -4.15 8.13
C VAL A 86 3.49 -3.08 8.38
N HIS A 87 4.77 -3.44 8.32
CA HIS A 87 5.87 -2.52 8.61
C HIS A 87 5.85 -1.24 7.75
N PRO A 88 5.68 -1.30 6.41
CA PRO A 88 5.64 -0.07 5.59
C PRO A 88 4.50 0.87 5.98
N LEU A 89 3.36 0.33 6.43
CA LEU A 89 2.22 1.12 6.89
C LEU A 89 2.54 1.88 8.19
N HIS A 90 3.27 1.25 9.11
CA HIS A 90 3.70 1.91 10.36
C HIS A 90 4.70 3.05 10.14
N LEU A 91 5.52 2.96 9.10
CA LEU A 91 6.46 4.02 8.72
C LEU A 91 5.75 5.25 8.12
N TYR A 92 4.51 5.11 7.63
CA TYR A 92 3.86 6.15 6.84
C TYR A 92 3.78 7.51 7.54
N SER A 93 3.40 7.58 8.83
CA SER A 93 3.30 8.84 9.55
C SER A 93 4.64 9.55 9.77
N ASP A 94 5.73 8.77 9.78
CA ASP A 94 7.07 9.29 10.04
C ASP A 94 7.71 9.89 8.78
N HIS A 95 7.29 9.43 7.61
CA HIS A 95 7.89 9.81 6.33
C HIS A 95 6.95 10.61 5.40
N ALA A 96 5.63 10.39 5.45
CA ALA A 96 4.64 11.13 4.65
C ALA A 96 4.29 12.50 5.26
N LYS A 97 5.32 13.31 5.49
CA LYS A 97 5.25 14.62 6.15
C LYS A 97 5.09 15.76 5.13
N PRO A 98 4.13 16.69 5.33
CA PRO A 98 3.96 17.85 4.45
C PRO A 98 5.22 18.68 4.30
N GLY A 99 5.62 18.95 3.06
CA GLY A 99 6.84 19.73 2.75
C GLY A 99 8.13 18.90 2.75
N ASP A 100 8.13 17.74 3.40
CA ASP A 100 9.30 16.85 3.44
C ASP A 100 9.19 15.69 2.44
N GLU A 101 7.98 15.16 2.23
CA GLU A 101 7.76 14.07 1.29
C GLU A 101 8.00 14.49 -0.18
N GLN A 102 8.45 13.54 -1.00
CA GLN A 102 8.65 13.69 -2.44
C GLN A 102 7.85 12.63 -3.23
N PRO A 103 7.36 12.94 -4.44
CA PRO A 103 6.72 11.96 -5.32
C PRO A 103 7.66 10.80 -5.69
N LEU A 104 7.13 9.61 -5.94
CA LEU A 104 7.94 8.44 -6.36
C LEU A 104 8.64 8.64 -7.70
N ILE A 105 8.10 9.50 -8.55
CA ILE A 105 8.71 9.84 -9.84
C ILE A 105 9.90 10.82 -9.74
N THR A 106 10.24 11.28 -8.54
CA THR A 106 11.35 12.22 -8.32
C THR A 106 12.67 11.63 -8.82
N ASN A 107 13.50 12.44 -9.49
CA ASN A 107 14.78 11.97 -9.98
C ASN A 107 15.64 11.48 -8.79
N PRO A 108 16.30 10.30 -8.88
CA PRO A 108 17.00 9.70 -7.74
C PRO A 108 18.07 10.60 -7.13
N THR A 109 18.77 11.40 -7.95
CA THR A 109 19.80 12.35 -7.47
C THR A 109 19.25 13.53 -6.68
N GLN A 110 17.91 13.70 -6.67
CA GLN A 110 17.19 14.77 -5.97
C GLN A 110 16.36 14.23 -4.80
N VAL A 111 16.29 12.90 -4.61
CA VAL A 111 15.55 12.29 -3.51
C VAL A 111 16.32 12.50 -2.21
N ARG A 112 15.66 13.05 -1.21
CA ARG A 112 16.21 13.29 0.14
C ARG A 112 16.13 12.05 1.03
N ASP A 113 15.10 11.23 0.83
CA ASP A 113 14.80 10.03 1.60
C ASP A 113 14.59 8.86 0.64
N LEU A 114 15.70 8.26 0.20
CA LEU A 114 15.65 7.15 -0.75
C LEU A 114 15.07 5.89 -0.12
N PHE A 115 15.31 5.66 1.16
CA PHE A 115 14.71 4.55 1.91
C PHE A 115 13.18 4.58 1.81
N TRP A 116 12.54 5.74 2.00
CA TRP A 116 11.10 5.86 1.84
C TRP A 116 10.65 5.79 0.38
N VAL A 117 11.24 6.61 -0.49
CA VAL A 117 10.77 6.81 -1.88
C VAL A 117 11.13 5.64 -2.81
N GLY A 118 12.26 4.98 -2.59
CA GLY A 118 12.72 3.84 -3.38
C GLY A 118 12.13 2.50 -2.93
N TYR A 119 12.00 2.29 -1.61
CA TYR A 119 11.74 0.96 -1.04
C TYR A 119 10.36 0.87 -0.37
N GLN A 120 10.18 1.57 0.75
CA GLN A 120 9.06 1.32 1.66
C GLN A 120 7.72 1.85 1.13
N LYS A 121 7.67 3.08 0.60
CA LYS A 121 6.42 3.65 0.05
C LYS A 121 5.94 2.91 -1.20
N PRO A 122 6.82 2.54 -2.16
CA PRO A 122 6.41 1.68 -3.28
C PRO A 122 5.92 0.31 -2.84
N ALA A 123 6.55 -0.31 -1.84
CA ALA A 123 6.08 -1.59 -1.30
C ALA A 123 4.69 -1.45 -0.66
N LEU A 124 4.48 -0.39 0.13
CA LEU A 124 3.17 -0.04 0.69
C LEU A 124 2.14 0.19 -0.43
N MET A 125 2.49 0.92 -1.48
CA MET A 125 1.63 1.14 -2.66
C MET A 125 1.21 -0.21 -3.27
N MET A 126 2.14 -1.14 -3.46
CA MET A 126 1.85 -2.45 -4.03
C MET A 126 0.93 -3.29 -3.11
N GLN A 127 1.11 -3.21 -1.79
CA GLN A 127 0.21 -3.83 -0.82
C GLN A 127 -1.20 -3.22 -0.86
N MET A 128 -1.32 -1.89 -0.93
CA MET A 128 -2.61 -1.21 -1.05
C MET A 128 -3.32 -1.61 -2.34
N LEU A 129 -2.58 -1.67 -3.46
CA LEU A 129 -3.14 -2.11 -4.73
C LEU A 129 -3.63 -3.56 -4.68
N ARG A 130 -2.86 -4.45 -4.04
CA ARG A 130 -3.17 -5.88 -3.94
C ARG A 130 -4.34 -6.18 -3.02
N TYR A 131 -4.37 -5.57 -1.83
CA TYR A 131 -5.31 -5.97 -0.78
C TYR A 131 -6.54 -5.08 -0.70
N GLU A 132 -6.39 -3.79 -0.97
CA GLU A 132 -7.45 -2.79 -0.73
C GLU A 132 -8.11 -2.29 -2.01
N VAL A 133 -7.50 -2.50 -3.19
CA VAL A 133 -8.02 -2.03 -4.48
C VAL A 133 -8.44 -3.18 -5.42
N LEU A 134 -7.50 -4.03 -5.85
CA LEU A 134 -7.76 -5.07 -6.85
C LEU A 134 -8.24 -6.40 -6.24
N GLY A 135 -7.81 -6.67 -5.01
CA GLY A 135 -7.86 -8.00 -4.43
C GLY A 135 -6.73 -8.90 -4.95
N LYS A 136 -6.29 -9.82 -4.08
CA LYS A 136 -5.07 -10.62 -4.26
C LYS A 136 -5.03 -11.37 -5.60
N ASP A 137 -6.11 -12.06 -5.97
CA ASP A 137 -6.10 -12.91 -7.16
C ASP A 137 -5.97 -12.11 -8.46
N ARG A 138 -6.68 -10.98 -8.54
CA ARG A 138 -6.64 -10.08 -9.70
C ARG A 138 -5.27 -9.40 -9.82
N PHE A 139 -4.75 -8.88 -8.69
CA PHE A 139 -3.42 -8.30 -8.65
C PHE A 139 -2.36 -9.32 -9.04
N ASP A 140 -2.37 -10.51 -8.42
CA ASP A 140 -1.35 -11.53 -8.66
C ASP A 140 -1.37 -12.02 -10.12
N ALA A 141 -2.55 -12.12 -10.75
CA ALA A 141 -2.67 -12.45 -12.16
C ALA A 141 -2.07 -11.35 -13.05
N ALA A 142 -2.47 -10.10 -12.83
CA ALA A 142 -1.98 -8.95 -13.61
C ALA A 142 -0.47 -8.73 -13.45
N PHE A 143 0.06 -8.84 -12.22
CA PHE A 143 1.48 -8.64 -11.96
C PHE A 143 2.34 -9.75 -12.56
N ARG A 144 1.88 -11.01 -12.55
CA ARG A 144 2.54 -12.11 -13.27
C ARG A 144 2.56 -11.87 -14.77
N GLU A 145 1.46 -11.38 -15.34
CA GLU A 145 1.41 -11.09 -16.77
C GLU A 145 2.34 -9.93 -17.15
N TYR A 146 2.42 -8.89 -16.31
CA TYR A 146 3.44 -7.84 -16.47
C TYR A 146 4.87 -8.42 -16.49
N ILE A 147 5.21 -9.28 -15.53
CA ILE A 147 6.53 -9.94 -15.48
C ILE A 147 6.78 -10.77 -16.74
N ASN A 148 5.81 -11.58 -17.17
CA ASN A 148 5.93 -12.41 -18.38
C ASN A 148 6.11 -11.56 -19.65
N ALA A 149 5.30 -10.52 -19.81
CA ALA A 149 5.32 -9.66 -20.97
C ALA A 149 6.61 -8.84 -21.09
N TRP A 150 7.20 -8.46 -19.95
CA TRP A 150 8.39 -7.61 -19.86
C TRP A 150 9.69 -8.33 -19.49
N ALA A 151 9.66 -9.66 -19.38
CA ALA A 151 10.86 -10.47 -19.23
C ALA A 151 11.84 -10.18 -20.39
N PHE A 152 13.10 -9.91 -20.02
CA PHE A 152 14.22 -9.53 -20.88
C PHE A 152 14.00 -8.25 -21.70
N LYS A 153 13.16 -7.33 -21.20
CA LYS A 153 12.86 -6.03 -21.81
C LYS A 153 13.02 -4.90 -20.78
N HIS A 154 12.85 -3.67 -21.23
CA HIS A 154 13.02 -2.46 -20.41
C HIS A 154 11.72 -1.66 -20.28
N PRO A 155 10.80 -2.05 -19.37
CA PRO A 155 9.55 -1.32 -19.18
C PRO A 155 9.78 0.07 -18.57
N THR A 156 8.88 0.99 -18.94
CA THR A 156 8.71 2.27 -18.24
C THR A 156 7.55 2.18 -17.25
N PRO A 157 7.38 3.16 -16.34
CA PRO A 157 6.19 3.25 -15.49
C PRO A 157 4.86 3.12 -16.27
N ALA A 158 4.78 3.74 -17.45
CA ALA A 158 3.58 3.70 -18.28
C ALA A 158 3.23 2.28 -18.76
N ASP A 159 4.23 1.43 -18.98
CA ASP A 159 4.02 0.04 -19.36
C ASP A 159 3.46 -0.79 -18.22
N PHE A 160 3.97 -0.59 -17.01
CA PHE A 160 3.43 -1.19 -15.79
C PHE A 160 1.98 -0.75 -15.54
N PHE A 161 1.70 0.55 -15.60
CA PHE A 161 0.34 1.07 -15.39
C PHE A 161 -0.65 0.50 -16.40
N ARG A 162 -0.24 0.43 -17.68
CA ARG A 162 -1.06 -0.13 -18.75
C ARG A 162 -1.35 -1.61 -18.51
N MET A 163 -0.35 -2.43 -18.17
CA MET A 163 -0.59 -3.85 -17.91
C MET A 163 -1.48 -4.06 -16.69
N MET A 164 -1.21 -3.38 -15.58
CA MET A 164 -2.03 -3.51 -14.38
C MET A 164 -3.48 -3.10 -14.64
N ARG A 165 -3.72 -2.04 -15.43
CA ARG A 165 -5.07 -1.63 -15.84
C ARG A 165 -5.73 -2.65 -16.76
N ASP A 166 -5.05 -3.07 -17.83
CA ASP A 166 -5.62 -3.90 -18.89
C ASP A 166 -5.93 -5.31 -18.36
N GLU A 167 -5.02 -5.91 -17.60
CA GLU A 167 -5.18 -7.26 -17.02
C GLU A 167 -6.14 -7.28 -15.82
N SER A 168 -6.21 -6.19 -15.05
CA SER A 168 -7.20 -6.09 -13.97
C SER A 168 -8.59 -5.68 -14.46
N GLY A 169 -8.70 -5.05 -15.63
CA GLY A 169 -9.95 -4.47 -16.13
C GLY A 169 -10.49 -3.32 -15.28
N MET A 170 -9.66 -2.68 -14.46
CA MET A 170 -10.03 -1.58 -13.58
C MET A 170 -9.27 -0.31 -13.95
N ASP A 171 -9.94 0.85 -13.88
CA ASP A 171 -9.25 2.15 -14.01
C ASP A 171 -8.43 2.43 -12.74
N LEU A 172 -7.12 2.58 -12.93
CA LEU A 172 -6.14 2.79 -11.87
C LEU A 172 -5.45 4.16 -11.97
N ASP A 173 -5.88 5.04 -12.87
CA ASP A 173 -5.22 6.32 -13.08
C ASP A 173 -5.23 7.20 -11.82
N TRP A 174 -6.32 7.16 -11.05
CA TRP A 174 -6.43 7.85 -9.76
C TRP A 174 -5.41 7.32 -8.75
N PHE A 175 -5.13 6.01 -8.78
CA PHE A 175 -4.21 5.34 -7.88
C PHE A 175 -2.76 5.77 -8.19
N TRP A 176 -2.37 5.72 -9.46
CA TRP A 176 -1.04 6.16 -9.89
C TRP A 176 -0.80 7.65 -9.63
N ARG A 177 -1.81 8.49 -9.87
CA ARG A 177 -1.72 9.94 -9.57
C ARG A 177 -1.47 10.19 -8.08
N GLY A 178 -2.21 9.49 -7.20
CA GLY A 178 -2.05 9.61 -5.75
C GLY A 178 -0.68 9.14 -5.26
N TRP A 179 -0.26 7.94 -5.67
CA TRP A 179 0.94 7.32 -5.12
C TRP A 179 2.26 7.76 -5.76
N ILE A 180 2.29 7.91 -7.09
CA ILE A 180 3.56 8.05 -7.83
C ILE A 180 3.87 9.51 -8.17
N TYR A 181 2.86 10.25 -8.60
CA TYR A 181 3.03 11.60 -9.14
C TYR A 181 2.78 12.71 -8.14
N SER A 182 2.39 12.39 -6.91
CA SER A 182 2.05 13.38 -5.88
C SER A 182 2.54 12.98 -4.49
N THR A 183 2.38 13.91 -3.56
CA THR A 183 2.55 13.70 -2.12
C THR A 183 1.17 13.71 -1.44
N ALA A 184 0.16 13.17 -2.12
CA ALA A 184 -1.19 13.11 -1.60
C ALA A 184 -1.22 12.22 -0.35
N ARG A 185 -2.04 12.61 0.63
CA ARG A 185 -2.21 11.86 1.88
C ARG A 185 -3.68 11.57 2.12
N LEU A 186 -3.97 10.43 2.73
CA LEU A 186 -5.32 9.94 3.00
C LEU A 186 -5.77 10.39 4.39
N ASP A 187 -6.99 10.92 4.50
CA ASP A 187 -7.65 11.26 5.76
C ASP A 187 -9.16 11.05 5.56
N GLN A 188 -9.65 9.84 5.86
CA GLN A 188 -11.04 9.43 5.70
C GLN A 188 -11.78 9.52 7.03
N SER A 189 -12.81 10.36 7.08
CA SER A 189 -13.56 10.63 8.31
C SER A 189 -14.98 10.09 8.28
N VAL A 190 -15.51 9.77 9.46
CA VAL A 190 -16.95 9.69 9.69
C VAL A 190 -17.39 11.00 10.35
N ASP A 191 -17.92 11.92 9.55
CA ASP A 191 -18.26 13.27 10.00
C ASP A 191 -19.49 13.28 10.91
N SER A 192 -20.53 12.52 10.54
CA SER A 192 -21.74 12.40 11.35
C SER A 192 -22.62 11.23 10.92
N VAL A 193 -23.60 10.90 11.77
CA VAL A 193 -24.70 9.99 11.44
C VAL A 193 -26.03 10.67 11.76
N ALA A 194 -26.95 10.69 10.81
CA ALA A 194 -28.29 11.25 11.00
C ALA A 194 -29.37 10.18 10.84
N THR A 195 -30.34 10.17 11.76
CA THR A 195 -31.56 9.38 11.60
C THR A 195 -32.48 10.04 10.57
N ARG A 196 -33.00 9.24 9.65
CA ARG A 196 -33.95 9.66 8.61
C ARG A 196 -35.38 9.56 9.13
N ALA A 197 -36.30 10.27 8.48
CA ALA A 197 -37.74 10.25 8.81
C ALA A 197 -38.38 8.84 8.71
N ASP A 198 -37.82 7.96 7.87
CA ASP A 198 -38.30 6.57 7.70
C ASP A 198 -37.69 5.56 8.68
N GLY A 199 -36.96 6.03 9.70
CA GLY A 199 -36.32 5.21 10.73
C GLY A 199 -34.95 4.63 10.35
N GLY A 200 -34.48 4.84 9.10
CA GLY A 200 -33.12 4.47 8.68
C GLY A 200 -32.07 5.50 9.09
N SER A 201 -30.81 5.27 8.66
CA SER A 201 -29.69 6.17 8.94
C SER A 201 -29.01 6.66 7.65
N ASN A 202 -28.43 7.85 7.71
CA ASN A 202 -27.45 8.35 6.75
C ASN A 202 -26.11 8.50 7.49
N VAL A 203 -25.03 8.00 6.89
CA VAL A 203 -23.66 8.15 7.38
C VAL A 203 -22.96 9.14 6.46
N TYR A 204 -22.45 10.23 7.03
CA TYR A 204 -21.74 11.27 6.30
C TYR A 204 -20.24 10.99 6.43
N LEU A 205 -19.60 10.76 5.30
CA LEU A 205 -18.19 10.46 5.17
C LEU A 205 -17.47 11.65 4.55
N GLY A 206 -16.24 11.87 4.98
CA GLY A 206 -15.34 12.88 4.44
C GLY A 206 -14.03 12.27 3.95
N ASN A 207 -13.41 12.91 2.97
CA ASN A 207 -12.00 12.75 2.64
C ASN A 207 -11.33 14.11 2.79
N ARG A 208 -10.69 14.35 3.93
CA ARG A 208 -10.04 15.63 4.26
C ARG A 208 -8.63 15.74 3.69
N GLY A 209 -8.09 14.61 3.23
CA GLY A 209 -6.85 14.51 2.50
C GLY A 209 -7.05 14.75 1.00
N THR A 210 -5.96 14.62 0.26
CA THR A 210 -5.98 14.71 -1.22
C THR A 210 -5.82 13.35 -1.89
N MET A 211 -5.42 12.32 -1.14
CA MET A 211 -5.39 10.95 -1.64
C MET A 211 -6.80 10.38 -1.57
N VAL A 212 -7.24 9.72 -2.63
CA VAL A 212 -8.49 8.97 -2.64
C VAL A 212 -8.18 7.48 -2.55
N MET A 213 -8.96 6.76 -1.76
CA MET A 213 -8.96 5.30 -1.66
C MET A 213 -10.43 4.84 -1.49
N PRO A 214 -10.75 3.57 -1.80
CA PRO A 214 -11.98 2.94 -1.32
C PRO A 214 -12.13 3.11 0.20
N ALA A 215 -13.35 2.99 0.72
CA ALA A 215 -13.58 3.01 2.17
C ALA A 215 -14.28 1.74 2.63
N GLU A 216 -13.84 1.22 3.77
CA GLU A 216 -14.53 0.18 4.52
C GLU A 216 -15.10 0.82 5.79
N VAL A 217 -16.41 0.69 6.01
CA VAL A 217 -17.10 1.32 7.13
C VAL A 217 -17.83 0.27 7.95
N SER A 218 -17.47 0.14 9.22
CA SER A 218 -18.22 -0.66 10.19
C SER A 218 -19.38 0.14 10.75
N LEU A 219 -20.57 -0.45 10.75
CA LEU A 219 -21.80 0.14 11.30
C LEU A 219 -22.33 -0.76 12.41
N THR A 220 -22.49 -0.20 13.61
CA THR A 220 -23.19 -0.82 14.73
C THR A 220 -24.58 -0.22 14.84
N PHE A 221 -25.59 -1.09 14.96
CA PHE A 221 -26.98 -0.70 15.09
C PHE A 221 -27.44 -0.69 16.55
N VAL A 222 -28.58 -0.05 16.79
CA VAL A 222 -29.21 0.05 18.12
C VAL A 222 -29.59 -1.31 18.72
N ASP A 223 -29.83 -2.33 17.90
CA ASP A 223 -30.13 -3.69 18.34
C ASP A 223 -28.88 -4.55 18.61
N GLY A 224 -27.69 -3.94 18.54
CA GLY A 224 -26.41 -4.62 18.74
C GLY A 224 -25.91 -5.40 17.52
N THR A 225 -26.63 -5.40 16.39
CA THR A 225 -26.11 -6.00 15.15
C THR A 225 -25.05 -5.11 14.51
N HIS A 226 -24.14 -5.71 13.74
CA HIS A 226 -23.06 -5.02 13.05
C HIS A 226 -23.02 -5.41 11.57
N THR A 227 -22.63 -4.47 10.71
CA THR A 227 -22.34 -4.74 9.29
C THR A 227 -21.10 -3.98 8.83
N ILE A 228 -20.42 -4.52 7.83
CA ILE A 228 -19.28 -3.89 7.16
C ILE A 228 -19.73 -3.50 5.76
N VAL A 229 -19.57 -2.22 5.43
CA VAL A 229 -19.89 -1.67 4.12
C VAL A 229 -18.59 -1.37 3.39
N LYS A 230 -18.42 -1.92 2.18
CA LYS A 230 -17.32 -1.56 1.28
C LYS A 230 -17.83 -0.58 0.24
N LEU A 231 -17.22 0.60 0.20
CA LEU A 231 -17.57 1.69 -0.70
C LEU A 231 -16.45 1.86 -1.73
N PRO A 232 -16.80 1.89 -3.03
CA PRO A 232 -15.80 2.00 -4.08
C PRO A 232 -15.24 3.42 -4.16
N VAL A 233 -14.05 3.59 -4.73
CA VAL A 233 -13.33 4.88 -4.77
C VAL A 233 -14.12 5.97 -5.52
N GLU A 234 -14.96 5.57 -6.48
CA GLU A 234 -15.80 6.43 -7.31
C GLU A 234 -16.80 7.27 -6.50
N MET A 235 -17.04 6.91 -5.24
CA MET A 235 -17.84 7.73 -4.33
C MET A 235 -17.28 9.14 -4.15
N TRP A 236 -15.98 9.34 -4.40
CA TRP A 236 -15.28 10.62 -4.31
C TRP A 236 -15.32 11.44 -5.61
N ASN A 237 -15.94 10.94 -6.70
CA ASN A 237 -15.94 11.62 -8.00
C ASN A 237 -16.63 12.99 -7.98
N LEU A 238 -17.57 13.21 -7.04
CA LEU A 238 -18.32 14.47 -6.91
C LEU A 238 -17.74 15.41 -5.84
N GLY A 239 -16.63 15.02 -5.19
CA GLY A 239 -15.97 15.81 -4.16
C GLY A 239 -15.53 14.99 -2.96
N SER A 240 -15.08 15.69 -1.92
CA SER A 240 -14.55 15.12 -0.68
C SER A 240 -15.60 14.69 0.33
N GLN A 241 -16.89 14.71 -0.03
CA GLN A 241 -17.98 14.35 0.88
C GLN A 241 -18.87 13.32 0.21
N PHE A 242 -19.25 12.30 0.98
CA PHE A 242 -20.15 11.25 0.53
C PHE A 242 -21.18 10.91 1.60
N VAL A 243 -22.43 10.68 1.19
CA VAL A 243 -23.50 10.28 2.10
C VAL A 243 -23.89 8.83 1.80
N TYR A 244 -23.52 7.93 2.69
CA TYR A 244 -23.99 6.54 2.62
C TYR A 244 -25.39 6.42 3.24
N ARG A 245 -26.37 6.12 2.39
CA ARG A 245 -27.74 5.84 2.80
C ARG A 245 -27.85 4.38 3.24
N VAL A 246 -27.95 4.14 4.55
CA VAL A 246 -28.05 2.79 5.10
C VAL A 246 -29.34 2.11 4.62
N PRO A 247 -29.27 0.92 3.98
CA PRO A 247 -30.45 0.21 3.49
C PRO A 247 -31.40 -0.24 4.62
N GLU A 248 -30.84 -0.67 5.75
CA GLU A 248 -31.59 -1.10 6.92
C GLU A 248 -32.34 0.09 7.54
N LYS A 249 -33.62 -0.12 7.86
CA LYS A 249 -34.43 0.84 8.65
C LYS A 249 -34.08 0.76 10.14
N LYS A 250 -32.78 0.82 10.43
CA LYS A 250 -32.22 0.76 11.78
C LYS A 250 -31.42 2.02 12.06
N LYS A 251 -31.47 2.46 13.31
CA LYS A 251 -30.61 3.53 13.80
C LYS A 251 -29.19 3.00 14.00
N VAL A 252 -28.22 3.69 13.40
CA VAL A 252 -26.79 3.46 13.63
C VAL A 252 -26.38 4.18 14.92
N THR A 253 -25.69 3.47 15.81
CA THR A 253 -25.18 3.97 17.09
C THR A 253 -23.68 4.19 17.06
N ARG A 254 -22.95 3.47 16.18
CA ARG A 254 -21.53 3.70 15.92
C ARG A 254 -21.23 3.47 14.44
N ALA A 255 -20.40 4.32 13.87
CA ALA A 255 -19.83 4.15 12.54
C ALA A 255 -18.31 4.37 12.61
N GLU A 256 -17.53 3.52 11.95
CA GLU A 256 -16.07 3.61 11.94
C GLU A 256 -15.52 3.32 10.54
N ALA A 257 -14.82 4.29 9.96
CA ALA A 257 -14.06 4.12 8.71
C ALA A 257 -12.72 3.43 8.97
N ASP A 258 -12.30 2.57 8.05
CA ASP A 258 -11.10 1.75 8.14
C ASP A 258 -11.00 0.96 9.48
N PRO A 259 -12.01 0.13 9.83
CA PRO A 259 -12.02 -0.59 11.11
C PRO A 259 -10.88 -1.60 11.25
N ARG A 260 -10.29 -2.06 10.14
CA ARG A 260 -9.11 -2.93 10.12
C ARG A 260 -7.79 -2.18 10.29
N ARG A 261 -7.80 -0.86 10.22
CA ARG A 261 -6.60 -0.02 10.20
C ARG A 261 -5.65 -0.39 9.07
N ALA A 262 -6.21 -0.74 7.91
CA ALA A 262 -5.45 -1.22 6.76
C ALA A 262 -4.94 -0.09 5.87
N LEU A 263 -5.51 1.12 5.99
CA LEU A 263 -5.16 2.25 5.13
C LEU A 263 -4.17 3.20 5.83
N PRO A 264 -3.31 3.91 5.08
CA PRO A 264 -2.36 4.91 5.61
C PRO A 264 -3.07 6.23 5.96
N ASP A 265 -4.11 6.15 6.78
CA ASP A 265 -4.88 7.30 7.26
C ASP A 265 -4.07 8.12 8.27
N ILE A 266 -3.93 9.42 8.02
CA ILE A 266 -3.12 10.33 8.85
C ILE A 266 -3.84 10.87 10.09
N ASP A 267 -5.17 10.77 10.18
CA ASP A 267 -5.94 11.27 11.33
C ASP A 267 -7.06 10.29 11.74
N ARG A 268 -6.63 9.18 12.34
CA ARG A 268 -7.54 8.14 12.85
C ARG A 268 -8.52 8.62 13.93
N ALA A 269 -8.29 9.77 14.56
CA ALA A 269 -9.18 10.28 15.60
C ALA A 269 -10.54 10.73 15.03
N ASN A 270 -10.62 10.95 13.72
CA ASN A 270 -11.84 11.37 13.04
C ASN A 270 -12.56 10.22 12.30
N ASN A 271 -12.00 9.01 12.32
CA ASN A 271 -12.56 7.84 11.64
C ASN A 271 -13.83 7.28 12.31
N ALA A 272 -14.11 7.65 13.56
CA ALA A 272 -15.24 7.10 14.31
C ALA A 272 -16.28 8.15 14.70
N TRP A 273 -17.55 7.77 14.57
CA TRP A 273 -18.69 8.49 15.11
C TRP A 273 -19.50 7.58 16.06
N PRO A 274 -19.93 8.07 17.25
CA PRO A 274 -19.45 9.29 17.87
C PRO A 274 -17.93 9.19 18.09
N ARG A 275 -17.23 10.33 18.03
CA ARG A 275 -15.80 10.35 18.37
C ARG A 275 -15.67 9.84 19.79
N GLY A 276 -14.72 8.93 20.03
CA GLY A 276 -14.45 8.45 21.38
C GLY A 276 -14.26 9.65 22.30
N SER A 277 -14.97 9.69 23.43
CA SER A 277 -14.62 10.63 24.48
C SER A 277 -13.17 10.35 24.84
N SER A 278 -12.29 11.30 24.61
CA SER A 278 -10.96 11.31 25.20
C SER A 278 -11.15 11.30 26.72
N GLY A 279 -11.25 10.10 27.29
CA GLY A 279 -11.22 9.90 28.73
C GLY A 279 -9.79 10.17 29.17
N ASN A 280 -9.62 11.28 29.88
CA ASN A 280 -8.46 11.50 30.75
C ASN A 280 -8.32 10.33 31.74
#